data_AF-A0AAN1QQL4-F1
#
_entry.id   AF-A0AAN1QQL4-F1
#
_cell.length_a   1.000
_cell.length_b   1.000
_cell.length_c   1.000
_cell.angle_alpha   90.00
_cell.angle_beta   90.00
_cell.angle_gamma   90.00
#
_symmetry.space_group_name_H-M   'P 1'
#
loop_
_entity.id
_entity.type
_entity.pdbx_description
1 polymer ?
#
loop_
_entity_poly.entity_id
_entity_poly.type
_entity_poly.pdbx_seq_one_letter_code
_entity_poly.pdbx_strand_id
1 'polypeptide(L)' 'MEQAFGNCYEIFGRQLVRLKDQPEDMPDFVLEYCHGDRCWVRQQAWGRTINLGIQRSQIIGLD' A
#
# COMPACT_ATOMS: atom_id res chain seq x y z
N MET A 1 6.08 4.25 20.10
CA MET A 1 5.11 5.10 19.37
C MET A 1 4.81 4.38 18.07
N GLU A 2 4.03 3.29 18.14
CA GLU A 2 3.52 2.61 16.96
C GLU A 2 2.33 3.42 16.47
N GLN A 3 2.45 4.04 15.30
CA GLN A 3 1.30 4.65 14.66
C GLN A 3 0.31 3.53 14.36
N ALA A 4 -0.82 3.55 15.06
CA ALA A 4 -1.93 2.68 14.76
C ALA A 4 -2.40 3.02 13.35
N PHE A 5 -2.07 2.16 12.38
CA PHE A 5 -2.72 2.18 11.08
C PHE A 5 -4.22 2.08 11.37
N GLY A 6 -4.93 3.21 11.20
CA GLY A 6 -6.37 3.30 11.41
C GLY A 6 -7.04 2.12 10.70
N ASN A 7 -8.07 1.55 11.33
CA ASN A 7 -8.78 0.35 10.89
C ASN A 7 -8.75 0.24 9.36
N CYS A 8 -8.00 -0.73 8.82
CA CYS A 8 -7.70 -0.80 7.39
C CYS A 8 -8.93 -1.04 6.49
N TYR A 9 -10.13 -1.01 7.07
CA TYR A 9 -11.41 -0.94 6.40
C TYR A 9 -11.80 0.49 5.95
N GLU A 10 -11.14 1.55 6.45
CA GLU A 10 -11.52 2.94 6.15
C GLU A 10 -10.61 3.66 5.14
N ILE A 11 -9.52 3.04 4.68
CA ILE A 11 -8.54 3.67 3.77
C ILE A 11 -8.59 3.04 2.37
N PHE A 12 -9.79 3.01 1.77
CA PHE A 12 -9.93 2.61 0.37
C PHE A 12 -9.55 3.77 -0.56
N GLY A 13 -8.50 3.58 -1.36
CA GLY A 13 -8.29 4.28 -2.63
C GLY A 13 -7.69 5.69 -2.59
N ARG A 14 -7.10 6.15 -1.48
CA ARG A 14 -6.46 7.49 -1.41
C ARG A 14 -5.08 7.54 -0.77
N GLN A 15 -4.61 6.47 -0.12
CA GLN A 15 -3.31 6.50 0.54
C GLN A 15 -2.20 6.04 -0.42
N LEU A 16 -1.16 6.85 -0.54
CA LEU A 16 0.09 6.45 -1.18
C LEU A 16 0.94 5.69 -0.17
N VAL A 17 1.60 4.64 -0.66
CA VAL A 17 2.43 3.77 0.16
C VAL A 17 3.69 3.38 -0.60
N ARG A 18 4.76 3.14 0.16
CA ARG A 18 6.00 2.53 -0.33
C ARG A 18 6.21 1.16 0.26
N LEU A 19 6.92 0.31 -0.48
CA LEU A 19 7.46 -0.91 0.09
C LEU A 19 8.77 -0.60 0.82
N LYS A 20 9.07 -1.32 1.91
CA LYS A 20 10.26 -1.06 2.74
C LYS A 20 11.58 -0.99 1.95
N ASP A 21 11.73 -1.84 0.94
CA ASP A 21 12.92 -1.90 0.09
C ASP A 21 12.66 -1.38 -1.33
N GLN A 22 11.68 -0.47 -1.48
CA GLN A 22 11.34 0.12 -2.78
C GLN A 22 12.47 1.06 -3.25
N PRO A 23 13.07 0.82 -4.44
CA PRO A 23 14.06 1.73 -5.03
C PRO A 23 13.56 3.17 -5.08
N GLU A 24 14.44 4.14 -4.83
CA GLU A 24 14.09 5.56 -4.76
C GLU A 24 13.39 6.05 -6.05
N ASP A 25 13.85 5.57 -7.19
CA ASP A 25 13.35 5.88 -8.54
C ASP A 25 12.04 5.16 -8.90
N MET A 26 11.60 4.20 -8.09
CA MET A 26 10.32 3.53 -8.29
C MET A 26 9.17 4.40 -7.77
N PRO A 27 8.12 4.66 -8.59
CA PRO A 27 6.93 5.38 -8.15
C PRO A 27 6.20 4.69 -6.99
N ASP A 28 5.59 5.49 -6.11
CA ASP A 28 4.78 5.01 -4.99
C ASP A 28 3.53 4.25 -5.46
N PHE A 29 3.06 3.34 -4.62
CA PHE A 29 1.85 2.58 -4.88
C PHE A 29 0.64 3.25 -4.26
N VAL A 30 -0.53 3.03 -4.86
CA VAL A 30 -1.82 3.34 -4.24
C VAL A 30 -2.26 2.12 -3.44
N LEU A 31 -2.62 2.33 -2.17
CA LEU A 31 -3.27 1.30 -1.37
C LEU A 31 -4.74 1.16 -1.81
N GLU A 32 -5.08 -0.02 -2.32
CA GLU A 32 -6.44 -0.33 -2.77
C GLU A 32 -7.28 -0.87 -1.60
N TYR A 33 -6.78 -1.91 -0.90
CA TYR A 33 -7.44 -2.48 0.28
C TYR A 33 -6.50 -3.37 1.11
N CYS A 34 -6.88 -3.66 2.35
CA CYS A 34 -6.24 -4.69 3.17
C CYS A 34 -7.25 -5.73 3.66
N HIS A 35 -6.83 -6.97 3.74
CA HIS A 35 -7.59 -8.07 4.31
C HIS A 35 -6.66 -8.94 5.15
N GLY A 36 -6.92 -9.02 6.45
CA GLY A 36 -6.02 -9.67 7.40
C GLY A 36 -4.63 -9.02 7.42
N ASP A 37 -3.60 -9.84 7.29
CA ASP A 37 -2.18 -9.47 7.28
C ASP A 37 -1.65 -9.05 5.91
N ARG A 38 -2.51 -9.01 4.88
CA ARG A 38 -2.16 -8.64 3.52
C ARG A 38 -2.86 -7.37 3.07
N CYS A 39 -2.18 -6.65 2.20
CA CYS A 39 -2.69 -5.47 1.53
C CYS A 39 -2.42 -5.57 0.03
N TRP A 40 -3.33 -5.01 -0.76
CA TRP A 40 -3.25 -4.96 -2.20
C TRP A 40 -3.01 -3.54 -2.62
N VAL A 41 -1.94 -3.38 -3.38
CA VAL A 41 -1.46 -2.08 -3.84
C VAL A 41 -1.37 -2.08 -5.36
N ARG A 42 -1.45 -0.90 -5.96
CA ARG A 42 -1.38 -0.74 -7.42
C ARG A 42 -0.42 0.37 -7.81
N GLN A 43 0.41 0.11 -8.82
CA GLN A 43 1.21 1.14 -9.46
C GLN A 43 0.38 1.82 -10.57
N GLN A 44 0.42 3.15 -10.69
CA GLN A 44 -0.42 3.87 -11.65
C GLN A 44 -0.05 3.57 -13.11
N ALA A 45 1.20 3.18 -13.35
CA ALA A 45 1.70 2.80 -14.68
C ALA A 45 1.24 1.40 -15.12
N TRP A 46 0.74 0.56 -14.21
CA TRP A 46 0.24 -0.77 -14.54
C TRP A 46 -1.20 -0.72 -15.07
N GLY A 47 -1.61 -1.80 -15.75
CA GLY A 47 -3.00 -1.98 -16.14
C GLY A 47 -3.94 -1.91 -14.93
N ARG A 48 -5.13 -1.31 -15.11
CA ARG A 48 -6.07 -1.00 -14.02
C ARG A 48 -6.53 -2.20 -13.19
N THR A 49 -6.36 -3.42 -13.69
CA THR A 49 -6.76 -4.67 -13.04
C THR A 49 -5.59 -5.40 -12.38
N ILE A 50 -4.37 -4.86 -12.45
CA ILE A 50 -3.16 -5.47 -11.88
C ILE A 50 -2.91 -4.89 -10.50
N ASN A 51 -2.99 -5.76 -9.49
CA ASN A 51 -2.68 -5.43 -8.09
C ASN A 51 -1.57 -6.35 -7.58
N LEU A 52 -0.73 -5.82 -6.70
CA LEU A 52 0.29 -6.57 -5.97
C LEU A 52 -0.18 -6.82 -4.54
N GLY A 53 -0.33 -8.10 -4.18
CA GLY A 53 -0.60 -8.50 -2.81
C GLY A 53 0.69 -8.63 -2.01
N ILE A 54 0.81 -7.87 -0.92
CA ILE A 54 2.01 -7.85 -0.08
C ILE A 54 1.64 -7.89 1.40
N GLN A 55 2.56 -8.38 2.24
CA GLN A 55 2.36 -8.38 3.69
C GLN A 55 2.27 -6.95 4.20
N ARG A 56 1.31 -6.68 5.10
CA ARG A 56 1.12 -5.35 5.71
C ARG A 56 2.41 -4.86 6.39
N SER A 57 3.17 -5.76 6.99
CA SER A 57 4.45 -5.46 7.64
C SER A 57 5.54 -4.92 6.69
N GLN A 58 5.34 -5.01 5.37
CA GLN A 58 6.27 -4.55 4.34
C GLN A 58 5.88 -3.22 3.71
N ILE A 59 4.75 -2.64 4.13
CA ILE A 59 4.23 -1.37 3.62
C ILE A 59 4.55 -0.24 4.60
N ILE A 60 4.94 0.90 4.06
CA ILE A 60 5.08 2.17 4.76
C ILE A 60 4.06 3.15 4.17
N GLY A 61 3.22 3.74 5.02
CA GLY A 61 2.30 4.80 4.61
C GLY A 61 3.04 6.12 4.42
N LEU A 62 2.67 6.86 3.37
CA LEU A 62 3.09 8.25 3.18
C LEU A 62 1.97 9.14 3.72
N ASP A 63 2.30 10.00 4.69
CA ASP A 63 1.42 10.99 5.33
C ASP A 63 1.32 12.30 4.53
#